data_AF-A0A3N5ZKJ1-F1
#
_entry.id   AF-A0A3N5ZKJ1-F1
#
_cell.length_a   1.000
_cell.length_b   1.000
_cell.length_c   1.000
_cell.angle_alpha   90.00
_cell.angle_beta   90.00
_cell.angle_gamma   90.00
#
_symmetry.space_group_name_H-M   'P 1'
#
loop_
_entity.id
_entity.type
_entity.pdbx_description
1 polymer ?
#
loop_
_entity_poly.entity_id
_entity_poly.type
_entity_poly.pdbx_seq_one_letter_code
_entity_poly.pdbx_strand_id
1 'polypeptide(L)'
;MIGIFLGYLALTVILGLWQARRTRTQADFVLGSSRLPGWMLALSERATGESAWLLLGLTGFVYANGLSAIWIAVGCLTGISTAWIVLARRFRSEAARYAALTMPDYFSTKFPAKAYAIRFLSTLLIVFFFVF
;
A
#
# COMPACT_ATOMS: atom_id res chain seq x y z
N MET A 1 19.14 1.58 -24.71
CA MET A 1 18.05 2.14 -23.87
C MET A 1 16.69 1.51 -24.17
N ILE A 2 16.21 1.52 -25.42
CA ILE A 2 14.92 0.91 -25.81
C ILE A 2 14.85 -0.59 -25.48
N GLY A 3 15.93 -1.36 -25.72
CA GLY A 3 15.96 -2.79 -25.38
C GLY A 3 15.81 -3.08 -23.88
N ILE A 4 16.39 -2.24 -23.01
CA ILE A 4 16.26 -2.38 -21.54
C ILE A 4 14.82 -2.06 -21.12
N PHE A 5 14.24 -0.99 -21.69
CA PHE A 5 12.85 -0.59 -21.42
C PHE A 5 11.85 -1.69 -21.83
N LEU A 6 11.97 -2.20 -23.06
CA LEU A 6 11.12 -3.28 -23.54
C LEU A 6 11.33 -4.58 -22.74
N GLY A 7 12.59 -4.88 -22.37
CA GLY A 7 12.90 -6.03 -21.52
C GLY A 7 12.26 -5.93 -20.14
N TYR A 8 12.32 -4.76 -19.50
CA TYR A 8 11.67 -4.51 -18.21
C TYR A 8 10.14 -4.65 -18.30
N LEU A 9 9.51 -4.05 -19.32
CA LEU A 9 8.06 -4.17 -19.53
C LEU A 9 7.66 -5.63 -19.75
N ALA A 10 8.37 -6.35 -20.63
CA ALA A 10 8.10 -7.75 -20.91
C ALA A 10 8.22 -8.60 -19.63
N LEU A 11 9.27 -8.41 -18.83
CA LEU A 11 9.45 -9.11 -17.56
C LEU A 11 8.29 -8.84 -16.61
N THR A 12 7.88 -7.58 -16.47
CA THR A 12 6.81 -7.17 -15.55
C THR A 12 5.47 -7.79 -15.95
N VAL A 13 5.16 -7.79 -17.26
CA VAL A 13 3.94 -8.43 -17.80
C VAL A 13 3.97 -9.94 -17.59
N ILE A 14 5.10 -10.60 -17.87
CA ILE A 14 5.26 -12.05 -17.68
C ILE A 14 5.04 -12.43 -16.21
N LEU A 15 5.64 -11.70 -15.28
CA LEU A 15 5.45 -11.93 -13.84
C LEU A 15 3.99 -11.72 -13.42
N GLY A 16 3.32 -10.69 -13.96
CA GLY A 16 1.90 -10.44 -13.72
C GLY A 16 1.02 -11.59 -14.22
N LEU A 17 1.22 -12.05 -15.45
CA LEU A 17 0.47 -13.18 -16.02
C LEU A 17 0.73 -14.49 -15.28
N TRP A 18 1.97 -14.71 -14.82
CA TRP A 18 2.33 -15.89 -14.04
C TRP A 18 1.62 -15.92 -12.68
N GLN A 19 1.54 -14.78 -11.98
CA GLN A 19 0.81 -14.69 -10.72
C GLN A 19 -0.72 -14.70 -10.92
N ALA A 20 -1.23 -14.12 -12.01
CA ALA A 20 -2.65 -14.17 -12.34
C ALA A 20 -3.15 -15.62 -12.45
N ARG A 21 -2.35 -16.52 -13.06
CA ARG A 21 -2.68 -17.96 -13.16
C ARG A 21 -2.73 -18.69 -11.81
N ARG A 22 -2.15 -18.12 -10.75
CA ARG A 22 -2.12 -18.71 -9.40
C ARG A 22 -3.17 -18.16 -8.46
N THR A 23 -3.82 -17.08 -8.84
CA THR A 23 -4.87 -16.45 -8.03
C THR A 23 -6.19 -17.17 -8.29
N ARG A 24 -6.77 -17.81 -7.25
CA ARG A 24 -8.05 -18.54 -7.39
C ARG A 24 -9.17 -17.98 -6.52
N THR A 25 -8.83 -17.27 -5.44
CA THR A 25 -9.81 -16.67 -4.52
C THR A 25 -9.61 -15.17 -4.35
N GLN A 26 -10.62 -14.47 -3.85
CA GLN A 26 -10.54 -13.04 -3.50
C GLN A 26 -9.46 -12.77 -2.44
N ALA A 27 -9.29 -13.68 -1.47
CA ALA A 27 -8.24 -13.57 -0.46
C ALA A 27 -6.83 -13.78 -1.08
N ASP A 28 -6.70 -14.62 -2.10
CA ASP A 28 -5.44 -14.76 -2.84
C ASP A 28 -5.10 -13.47 -3.59
N PHE A 29 -6.11 -12.83 -4.18
CA PHE A 29 -5.94 -11.58 -4.92
C PHE A 29 -5.56 -10.41 -4.00
N VAL A 30 -6.29 -10.25 -2.89
CA VAL A 30 -6.13 -9.09 -1.99
C VAL A 30 -4.98 -9.27 -0.99
N LEU A 31 -4.78 -10.48 -0.46
CA LEU A 31 -3.82 -10.76 0.62
C LEU A 31 -2.66 -11.68 0.21
N GLY A 32 -2.59 -12.12 -1.05
CA GLY A 32 -1.55 -13.03 -1.51
C GLY A 32 -1.53 -14.35 -0.73
N SER A 33 -2.69 -14.81 -0.25
CA SER A 33 -2.87 -16.03 0.58
C SER A 33 -2.13 -16.03 1.92
N SER A 34 -1.71 -14.86 2.43
CA SER A 34 -0.86 -14.75 3.64
C SER A 34 0.47 -15.53 3.56
N ARG A 35 0.93 -15.89 2.36
CA ARG A 35 2.18 -16.63 2.14
C ARG A 35 3.41 -15.72 1.98
N LEU A 36 3.19 -14.41 1.93
CA LEU A 36 4.27 -13.43 1.76
C LEU A 36 4.98 -13.19 3.11
N PRO A 37 6.31 -13.32 3.17
CA PRO A 37 7.06 -13.02 4.38
C PRO A 37 7.02 -11.52 4.69
N GLY A 38 7.10 -11.17 5.97
CA GLY A 38 6.90 -9.79 6.44
C GLY A 38 7.83 -8.74 5.78
N TRP A 39 9.06 -9.11 5.46
CA TRP A 39 10.01 -8.22 4.78
C TRP A 39 9.56 -7.88 3.34
N MET A 40 8.95 -8.84 2.63
CA MET A 40 8.45 -8.63 1.27
C MET A 40 7.21 -7.74 1.28
N LEU A 41 6.34 -7.88 2.29
CA LEU A 41 5.21 -6.98 2.53
C LEU A 41 5.68 -5.56 2.85
N ALA A 42 6.72 -5.41 3.66
CA ALA A 42 7.30 -4.10 3.99
C ALA A 42 7.88 -3.40 2.75
N LEU A 43 8.62 -4.12 1.90
CA LEU A 43 9.13 -3.58 0.64
C LEU A 43 8.01 -3.21 -0.34
N SER A 44 6.99 -4.06 -0.46
CA SER A 44 5.82 -3.77 -1.31
C SER A 44 5.11 -2.50 -0.87
N GLU A 45 4.91 -2.33 0.43
CA GLU A 45 4.23 -1.15 0.97
C GLU A 45 5.05 0.13 0.77
N ARG A 46 6.39 0.05 0.87
CA ARG A 46 7.28 1.16 0.48
C ARG A 46 7.17 1.47 -1.01
N ALA A 47 7.25 0.45 -1.87
CA ALA A 47 7.15 0.66 -3.33
C ALA A 47 5.82 1.33 -3.73
N THR A 48 4.73 1.10 -2.99
CA THR A 48 3.44 1.77 -3.20
C THR A 48 3.45 3.23 -2.73
N GLY A 49 4.08 3.53 -1.58
CA GLY A 49 4.17 4.90 -1.06
C GLY A 49 5.13 5.79 -1.86
N GLU A 50 6.22 5.19 -2.34
CA GLU A 50 7.27 5.88 -3.09
C GLU A 50 6.90 5.99 -4.57
N SER A 51 6.04 6.96 -4.88
CA SER A 51 5.63 7.30 -6.25
C SER A 51 6.41 8.51 -6.78
N ALA A 52 5.86 9.20 -7.79
CA ALA A 52 6.38 10.45 -8.35
C ALA A 52 6.67 11.53 -7.28
N TRP A 53 6.07 11.42 -6.09
CA TRP A 53 6.37 12.27 -4.94
C TRP A 53 7.86 12.28 -4.59
N LEU A 54 8.52 11.12 -4.52
CA LEU A 54 9.91 11.05 -4.07
C LEU A 54 10.86 11.68 -5.10
N LEU A 55 10.60 11.43 -6.39
CA LEU A 55 11.47 11.84 -7.49
C LEU A 55 11.27 13.28 -7.95
N LEU A 56 10.05 13.82 -7.87
CA LEU A 56 9.72 15.18 -8.33
C LEU A 56 9.36 16.11 -7.16
N GLY A 57 8.55 15.63 -6.23
CA GLY A 57 8.08 16.42 -5.08
C GLY A 57 9.20 16.68 -4.08
N LEU A 58 9.80 15.62 -3.53
CA LEU A 58 10.84 15.74 -2.52
C LEU A 58 12.11 16.38 -3.08
N THR A 59 12.54 16.00 -4.29
CA THR A 59 13.72 16.60 -4.93
C THR A 59 13.52 18.09 -5.21
N GLY A 60 12.34 18.49 -5.71
CA GLY A 60 12.00 19.90 -5.91
C GLY A 60 11.94 20.68 -4.60
N PHE A 61 11.39 20.07 -3.55
CA PHE A 61 11.37 20.67 -2.22
C PHE A 61 12.78 20.85 -1.63
N VAL A 62 13.64 19.83 -1.76
CA VAL A 62 15.05 19.87 -1.33
C VAL A 62 15.81 20.92 -2.14
N TYR A 63 15.57 21.02 -3.45
CA TYR A 63 16.18 22.05 -4.29
C TYR A 63 15.83 23.46 -3.80
N ALA A 64 14.57 23.69 -3.39
CA ALA A 64 14.12 24.99 -2.90
C ALA A 64 14.56 25.32 -1.46
N ASN A 65 14.60 24.33 -0.56
CA ASN A 65 14.82 24.54 0.88
C ASN A 65 16.22 24.12 1.37
N GLY A 66 17.05 23.58 0.47
CA GLY A 66 18.39 23.11 0.76
C GLY A 66 18.43 22.00 1.81
N LEU A 67 19.51 21.97 2.60
CA LEU A 67 19.80 20.89 3.54
C LEU A 67 18.76 20.73 4.67
N SER A 68 17.95 21.77 4.92
CA SER A 68 16.87 21.72 5.93
C SER A 68 15.83 20.64 5.62
N ALA A 69 15.66 20.25 4.35
CA ALA A 69 14.74 19.20 3.93
C ALA A 69 15.12 17.80 4.46
N ILE A 70 16.32 17.60 5.02
CA ILE A 70 16.73 16.34 5.64
C ILE A 70 15.81 15.92 6.79
N TRP A 71 15.17 16.89 7.46
CA TRP A 71 14.19 16.61 8.51
C TRP A 71 12.97 15.84 8.00
N ILE A 72 12.62 15.97 6.72
CA ILE A 72 11.57 15.16 6.09
C ILE A 72 11.98 13.69 6.07
N ALA A 73 13.23 13.39 5.68
CA ALA A 73 13.73 12.03 5.67
C ALA A 73 13.75 11.42 7.08
N VAL A 74 14.18 12.19 8.09
CA VAL A 74 14.17 11.78 9.50
C VAL A 74 12.73 11.54 9.99
N GLY A 75 11.81 12.44 9.67
CA GLY A 75 10.39 12.32 10.03
C GLY A 75 9.72 11.10 9.39
N CYS A 76 9.95 10.87 8.09
CA CYS A 76 9.43 9.71 7.37
C CYS A 76 10.01 8.40 7.94
N LEU A 77 11.33 8.33 8.16
CA LEU A 77 11.97 7.14 8.71
C LEU A 77 11.40 6.80 10.09
N THR A 78 11.39 7.78 10.99
CA THR A 78 10.88 7.58 12.36
C THR A 78 9.38 7.24 12.38
N GLY A 79 8.57 7.94 11.58
CA GLY A 79 7.14 7.69 11.47
C GLY A 79 6.81 6.30 10.92
N ILE A 80 7.44 5.91 9.82
CA ILE A 80 7.24 4.59 9.20
C ILE A 80 7.72 3.48 10.13
N SER A 81 8.91 3.62 10.72
CA SER A 81 9.43 2.64 11.68
C SER A 81 8.49 2.47 12.87
N THR A 82 7.99 3.58 13.44
CA THR A 82 7.06 3.54 14.57
C THR A 82 5.74 2.88 14.19
N ALA A 83 5.18 3.21 13.02
CA ALA A 83 3.96 2.57 12.53
C ALA A 83 4.15 1.06 12.35
N TRP A 84 5.27 0.62 11.79
CA TRP A 84 5.56 -0.80 11.63
C TRP A 84 5.75 -1.54 12.96
N ILE A 85 6.46 -0.95 13.91
CA ILE A 85 6.73 -1.58 15.21
C ILE A 85 5.44 -1.66 16.04
N VAL A 86 4.64 -0.60 16.06
CA VAL A 86 3.49 -0.47 16.97
C VAL A 86 2.19 -0.98 16.36
N LEU A 87 1.91 -0.63 15.11
CA LEU A 87 0.61 -0.84 14.48
C LEU A 87 0.53 -2.13 13.67
N ALA A 88 1.61 -2.55 13.01
CA ALA A 88 1.56 -3.69 12.07
C ALA A 88 1.06 -4.99 12.73
N ARG A 89 1.56 -5.30 13.94
CA ARG A 89 1.12 -6.49 14.70
C ARG A 89 -0.36 -6.41 15.09
N ARG A 90 -0.81 -5.25 15.55
CA ARG A 90 -2.21 -5.03 15.99
C ARG A 90 -3.18 -5.11 14.81
N PHE A 91 -2.85 -4.48 13.69
CA PHE A 91 -3.69 -4.59 12.49
C PHE A 91 -3.70 -6.00 11.92
N ARG A 92 -2.58 -6.73 11.97
CA ARG A 92 -2.55 -8.13 11.53
C ARG A 92 -3.45 -9.02 12.39
N SER A 93 -3.44 -8.86 13.71
CA SER A 93 -4.31 -9.63 14.60
C SER A 93 -5.79 -9.27 14.43
N GLU A 94 -6.11 -7.99 14.29
CA GLU A 94 -7.49 -7.54 14.11
C GLU A 94 -8.04 -7.97 12.73
N ALA A 95 -7.25 -7.85 11.66
CA ALA A 95 -7.66 -8.32 10.33
C ALA A 95 -7.96 -9.83 10.33
N ALA A 96 -7.15 -10.63 11.02
CA ALA A 96 -7.40 -12.07 11.19
C ALA A 96 -8.66 -12.34 12.03
N ARG A 97 -8.89 -11.58 13.11
CA ARG A 97 -10.05 -11.73 13.99
C ARG A 97 -11.39 -11.46 13.30
N TYR A 98 -11.43 -10.43 12.45
CA TYR A 98 -12.65 -10.03 11.75
C TYR A 98 -12.76 -10.65 10.34
N ALA A 99 -11.82 -11.50 9.94
CA ALA A 99 -11.70 -12.04 8.58
C ALA A 99 -11.79 -10.94 7.49
N ALA A 100 -11.34 -9.74 7.82
CA ALA A 100 -11.51 -8.56 6.99
C ALA A 100 -10.45 -8.50 5.90
N LEU A 101 -10.88 -8.27 4.65
CA LEU A 101 -9.98 -8.19 3.51
C LEU A 101 -9.51 -6.76 3.22
N THR A 102 -10.30 -5.75 3.62
CA THR A 102 -10.01 -4.34 3.35
C THR A 102 -10.24 -3.49 4.60
N MET A 103 -9.70 -2.27 4.63
CA MET A 103 -9.92 -1.33 5.74
C MET A 103 -11.41 -0.95 5.92
N PRO A 104 -12.17 -0.61 4.86
CA PRO A 104 -13.61 -0.35 4.99
C PRO A 104 -14.37 -1.56 5.53
N ASP A 105 -14.00 -2.76 5.11
CA ASP A 105 -14.61 -4.01 5.56
C ASP A 105 -14.34 -4.23 7.06
N TYR A 106 -13.09 -4.05 7.50
CA TYR A 106 -12.71 -4.10 8.91
C TYR A 106 -13.49 -3.09 9.77
N PHE A 107 -13.59 -1.82 9.34
CA PHE A 107 -14.34 -0.83 10.11
C PHE A 107 -15.84 -1.11 10.12
N SER A 108 -16.41 -1.61 9.01
CA SER A 108 -17.83 -1.93 8.94
C SER A 108 -18.21 -3.14 9.80
N THR A 109 -17.34 -4.14 9.91
CA THR A 109 -17.54 -5.33 10.75
C THR A 109 -17.28 -5.03 12.23
N LYS A 110 -16.31 -4.17 12.54
CA LYS A 110 -16.02 -3.73 13.92
C LYS A 110 -17.10 -2.78 14.48
N PHE A 111 -17.70 -1.95 13.64
CA PHE A 111 -18.72 -0.97 14.02
C PHE A 111 -20.04 -1.19 13.27
N PRO A 112 -20.80 -2.26 13.59
CA PRO A 112 -21.97 -2.66 12.82
C PRO A 112 -23.07 -1.58 12.77
N ALA A 113 -23.27 -0.83 13.87
CA ALA A 113 -24.25 0.26 13.93
C ALA A 113 -23.97 1.41 12.94
N LYS A 114 -22.72 1.56 12.48
CA LYS A 114 -22.30 2.59 11.52
C LYS A 114 -21.85 2.00 10.18
N ALA A 115 -22.06 0.71 9.96
CA ALA A 115 -21.53 -0.01 8.80
C ALA A 115 -21.94 0.61 7.46
N TYR A 116 -23.21 1.02 7.34
CA TYR A 116 -23.71 1.67 6.12
C TYR A 116 -22.99 2.98 5.82
N ALA A 117 -22.86 3.86 6.82
CA ALA A 117 -22.16 5.14 6.68
C ALA A 117 -20.68 4.94 6.35
N ILE A 118 -20.00 3.98 7.00
CA ILE A 118 -18.60 3.65 6.74
C ILE A 118 -18.41 3.18 5.30
N ARG A 119 -19.26 2.25 4.83
CA ARG A 119 -19.19 1.74 3.46
C ARG A 119 -19.49 2.82 2.45
N PHE A 120 -20.52 3.63 2.66
CA PHE A 120 -20.89 4.74 1.78
C PHE A 120 -19.76 5.75 1.64
N LEU A 121 -19.22 6.24 2.76
CA LEU A 121 -18.12 7.20 2.76
C LEU A 121 -16.85 6.61 2.13
N SER A 122 -16.53 5.36 2.46
CA SER A 122 -15.35 4.68 1.90
C SER A 122 -15.47 4.53 0.39
N THR A 123 -16.62 4.08 -0.12
CA THR A 123 -16.87 3.98 -1.56
C THR A 123 -16.77 5.34 -2.24
N LEU A 124 -17.35 6.39 -1.65
CA LEU A 124 -17.28 7.74 -2.20
C LEU A 124 -15.83 8.23 -2.30
N LEU A 125 -15.04 8.05 -1.24
CA LEU A 125 -13.62 8.42 -1.24
C LEU A 125 -12.82 7.63 -2.28
N ILE A 126 -13.02 6.30 -2.33
CA ILE A 126 -12.31 5.44 -3.30
C ILE A 126 -12.65 5.84 -4.73
N VAL A 127 -13.93 6.05 -5.05
CA VAL A 127 -14.36 6.46 -6.39
C VAL A 127 -13.80 7.84 -6.73
N PHE A 128 -13.85 8.79 -5.80
CA PHE A 128 -13.34 10.13 -6.02
C PHE A 128 -11.84 10.11 -6.37
N PHE A 129 -10.99 9.49 -5.53
CA PHE A 129 -9.54 9.42 -5.75
C PHE A 129 -9.12 8.48 -6.89
N PHE A 130 -10.00 7.60 -7.35
CA PHE A 130 -9.71 6.72 -8.49
C PHE A 130 -10.07 7.38 -9.83
N VAL A 131 -11.07 8.24 -9.83
CA VAL A 131 -11.55 8.94 -11.04
C VAL A 131 -10.83 10.28 -11.24
N PHE A 132 -10.52 11.00 -10.16
CA PHE A 132 -9.87 12.31 -10.17
C PHE A 132 -8.47 12.22 -9.55
#